data_AF-A0A517SRE8-F1
#
_entry.id   AF-A0A517SRE8-F1
#
_cell.length_a   1.000
_cell.length_b   1.000
_cell.length_c   1.000
_cell.angle_alpha   90.00
_cell.angle_beta   90.00
_cell.angle_gamma   90.00
#
_symmetry.space_group_name_H-M   'P 1'
#
loop_
_entity.id
_entity.type
_entity.pdbx_description
1 polymer ?
#
loop_
_entity_poly.entity_id
_entity_poly.type
_entity_poly.pdbx_seq_one_letter_code
_entity_poly.pdbx_strand_id
1 'polypeptide(L)' 'MQIVMDTNITQVWLLLPQGRAYNRFEITSFPIDQPGERKTVIPNSIVNLPAGSMVSFQLINPKEHHRYQCKWNWTD' A
#
# COMPACT_ATOMS: atom_id res chain seq x y z
N MET A 1 21.36 8.85 23.64
CA MET A 1 20.05 8.60 22.99
C MET A 1 20.27 8.70 21.49
N GLN A 2 20.34 7.55 20.80
CA GLN A 2 20.47 7.52 19.35
C GLN A 2 19.05 7.47 18.77
N ILE A 3 18.63 8.55 18.12
CA ILE A 3 17.38 8.58 17.37
C ILE A 3 17.70 7.97 16.00
N VAL A 4 17.27 6.73 15.77
CA VAL A 4 17.37 6.12 14.44
C VAL A 4 16.24 6.71 13.60
N MET A 5 16.57 7.70 12.77
CA MET A 5 15.63 8.23 11.80
C MET A 5 15.65 7.32 10.58
N ASP A 6 14.70 6.41 10.49
CA ASP A 6 14.36 5.78 9.21
C ASP A 6 13.62 6.85 8.40
N THR A 7 14.20 7.23 7.25
CA THR A 7 13.68 8.31 6.37
C THR A 7 13.35 7.78 4.98
N ASN A 8 13.26 6.47 4.82
CA ASN A 8 13.05 5.85 3.54
C ASN A 8 11.60 6.03 3.09
N ILE A 9 11.41 6.53 1.88
CA ILE A 9 10.09 6.66 1.27
C ILE A 9 10.12 5.89 -0.04
N THR A 10 9.11 5.04 -0.25
CA THR A 10 8.84 4.44 -1.55
C THR A 10 7.49 4.94 -2.04
N GLN A 11 7.48 5.58 -3.21
CA GLN A 11 6.24 6.04 -3.84
C GLN A 11 5.88 5.16 -5.03
N VAL A 12 4.63 4.72 -5.06
CA VAL A 12 4.09 3.87 -6.13
C VAL A 12 2.93 4.59 -6.78
N TRP A 13 2.90 4.56 -8.10
CA TRP A 13 1.82 5.07 -8.93
C TRP A 13 1.16 3.90 -9.63
N LEU A 14 -0.17 3.78 -9.50
CA LEU A 14 -0.95 2.74 -10.13
C LEU A 14 -2.01 3.39 -11.03
N LEU A 15 -1.97 3.05 -12.31
CA LEU A 15 -3.05 3.39 -13.25
C LEU A 15 -4.13 2.32 -13.16
N LEU A 16 -5.34 2.71 -12.75
CA LEU A 16 -6.45 1.79 -12.65
C LEU A 16 -7.13 1.59 -14.01
N PRO A 17 -7.56 0.36 -14.33
CA PRO A 17 -8.42 0.12 -15.48
C PRO A 17 -9.68 1.00 -15.49
N GLN A 18 -10.14 1.35 -16.68
CA GLN A 18 -11.41 2.08 -16.85
C GLN A 18 -12.61 1.14 -16.68
N GLY A 19 -13.79 1.73 -16.41
CA GLY A 19 -15.07 1.00 -16.36
C GLY A 19 -15.40 0.32 -15.03
N ARG A 20 -14.63 0.58 -13.95
CA ARG A 20 -14.94 0.10 -12.59
C ARG A 20 -14.70 1.18 -11.54
N ALA A 21 -15.53 1.21 -10.51
CA ALA A 21 -15.31 2.01 -9.32
C ALA A 21 -14.44 1.23 -8.32
N TYR A 22 -13.42 1.89 -7.76
CA TYR A 22 -12.50 1.30 -6.79
C TYR A 22 -12.71 1.98 -5.45
N ASN A 23 -13.14 1.22 -4.44
CA ASN A 23 -13.57 1.78 -3.16
C ASN A 23 -12.57 1.57 -2.03
N ARG A 24 -11.62 0.63 -2.17
CA ARG A 24 -10.71 0.29 -1.08
C ARG A 24 -9.38 -0.20 -1.59
N PHE A 25 -8.33 0.47 -1.13
CA PHE A 25 -6.93 0.04 -1.27
C PHE A 25 -6.45 -0.48 0.07
N GLU A 26 -5.91 -1.70 0.06
CA GLU A 26 -5.31 -2.32 1.23
C GLU A 26 -3.88 -2.70 0.91
N ILE A 27 -2.97 -2.32 1.79
CA ILE A 27 -1.58 -2.74 1.69
C ILE A 27 -1.33 -3.73 2.82
N THR A 28 -0.77 -4.89 2.48
CA THR A 28 -0.31 -5.87 3.46
C THR A 28 1.20 -6.00 3.36
N SER A 29 1.88 -6.12 4.51
CA SER A 29 3.31 -6.39 4.60
C SER A 29 3.56 -7.74 5.24
N PHE A 30 4.56 -8.47 4.78
CA PHE A 30 5.00 -9.71 5.42
C PHE A 30 6.51 -9.92 5.23
N PRO A 31 7.20 -10.56 6.19
CA PRO A 31 8.60 -10.97 6.01
C PRO A 31 8.71 -11.94 4.83
N ILE A 32 9.76 -11.78 4.01
CA ILE A 32 9.97 -12.62 2.82
C ILE A 32 10.11 -14.09 3.21
N ASP A 33 10.78 -14.37 4.33
CA ASP A 33 11.04 -15.73 4.81
C ASP A 33 9.87 -16.34 5.61
N GLN A 34 8.90 -15.52 6.01
CA GLN A 34 7.78 -15.93 6.85
C GLN A 34 6.45 -15.30 6.36
N PRO A 35 5.98 -15.68 5.16
CA PRO A 35 4.80 -15.08 4.55
C PRO A 35 3.48 -15.36 5.29
N GLY A 36 3.49 -16.21 6.33
CA GLY A 36 2.39 -16.45 7.24
C GLY A 36 2.14 -15.31 8.23
N GLU A 37 3.15 -14.50 8.54
CA GLU A 37 3.05 -13.35 9.45
C GLU A 37 2.59 -12.07 8.74
N ARG A 38 1.47 -12.14 8.01
CA ARG A 38 0.93 -10.97 7.31
C ARG A 38 0.39 -9.96 8.30
N LYS A 39 0.79 -8.71 8.12
CA LYS A 39 0.25 -7.56 8.84
C LYS A 39 -0.35 -6.59 7.84
N THR A 40 -1.55 -6.11 8.11
CA THR A 40 -2.15 -5.01 7.36
C THR A 40 -1.36 -3.74 7.68
N VAL A 41 -0.91 -3.05 6.64
CA VAL A 41 -0.35 -1.71 6.77
C VAL A 41 -1.51 -0.76 6.97
N ILE A 42 -1.52 -0.08 8.12
CA ILE A 42 -2.58 0.87 8.45
C ILE A 42 -2.35 2.12 7.59
N PRO A 43 -3.30 2.48 6.70
CA PRO A 43 -3.14 3.67 5.88
C PRO A 43 -3.37 4.92 6.74
N ASN A 44 -2.59 5.97 6.48
CA ASN A 44 -2.81 7.28 7.12
C ASN A 44 -4.07 7.99 6.58
N SER A 45 -4.56 7.59 5.41
CA SER A 45 -5.78 8.09 4.78
C SER A 45 -6.42 7.03 3.89
N ILE A 46 -7.75 6.97 3.87
CA ILE A 46 -8.53 6.14 2.95
C ILE A 46 -9.05 7.03 1.82
N VAL A 47 -8.84 6.63 0.57
CA VAL A 47 -9.24 7.42 -0.60
C VAL A 47 -10.26 6.63 -1.42
N ASN A 48 -11.43 7.22 -1.66
CA ASN A 48 -12.42 6.73 -2.62
C ASN A 48 -12.13 7.38 -3.97
N LEU A 49 -11.98 6.58 -5.03
CA LEU A 49 -11.58 7.10 -6.34
C LEU A 49 -12.63 6.80 -7.43
N PRO A 50 -12.98 7.78 -8.26
CA PRO A 50 -13.85 7.55 -9.42
C PRO A 50 -13.17 6.65 -10.47
N ALA A 51 -13.96 6.09 -11.38
CA ALA A 51 -13.46 5.26 -12.47
C ALA A 51 -12.46 6.04 -13.37
N GLY A 52 -11.37 5.39 -13.79
CA GLY A 52 -10.32 6.02 -14.60
C GLY A 52 -9.35 6.91 -13.82
N SER A 53 -9.34 6.81 -12.48
CA SER A 53 -8.40 7.57 -11.64
C SER A 53 -6.99 6.97 -11.61
N MET A 54 -6.00 7.85 -11.43
CA MET A 54 -4.65 7.47 -11.03
C MET A 54 -4.56 7.45 -9.50
N VAL A 55 -4.02 6.38 -8.93
CA VAL A 55 -3.77 6.27 -7.48
C VAL A 55 -2.28 6.43 -7.24
N SER A 56 -1.95 7.13 -6.17
CA SER A 56 -0.62 7.07 -5.59
C SER A 56 -0.69 6.72 -4.12
N PHE A 57 0.27 5.93 -3.66
CA PHE A 57 0.49 5.73 -2.24
C PHE A 57 1.99 5.77 -1.94
N GLN A 58 2.29 6.15 -0.71
CA GLN A 58 3.65 6.19 -0.19
C GLN A 58 3.77 5.19 0.95
N LEU A 59 4.84 4.39 0.91
CA LEU A 59 5.29 3.61 2.05
C LEU A 59 6.35 4.44 2.78
N ILE A 60 6.03 4.80 4.02
CA ILE A 60 6.95 5.50 4.91
C ILE A 60 7.68 4.44 5.73
N ASN A 61 9.01 4.49 5.69
CA ASN A 61 9.91 3.58 6.40
C ASN A 61 9.60 2.11 6.12
N PRO A 62 9.62 1.69 4.84
CA PRO A 62 9.45 0.29 4.49
C PRO A 62 10.58 -0.53 5.12
N LYS A 63 10.22 -1.65 5.75
CA LYS A 63 11.16 -2.53 6.42
C LYS A 63 11.96 -3.32 5.39
N GLU A 64 13.26 -3.42 5.62
CA GLU A 64 14.09 -4.36 4.89
C GLU A 64 13.57 -5.80 5.07
N HIS A 65 13.83 -6.64 4.06
CA HIS A 65 13.41 -8.05 4.02
C HIS A 65 11.89 -8.28 4.17
N HIS A 66 11.06 -7.25 3.89
CA HIS A 66 9.62 -7.37 3.82
C HIS A 66 9.12 -7.24 2.38
N ARG A 67 8.05 -7.97 2.06
CA ARG A 67 7.26 -7.76 0.85
C ARG A 67 6.01 -6.96 1.21
N TYR A 68 5.72 -5.98 0.36
CA TYR A 68 4.50 -5.18 0.43
C TYR A 68 3.60 -5.54 -0.75
N GLN A 69 2.34 -5.83 -0.48
CA GLN A 69 1.35 -6.17 -1.48
C GLN A 69 0.18 -5.21 -1.37
N CYS A 70 -0.09 -4.47 -2.44
CA CYS A 70 -1.30 -3.70 -2.61
C CYS A 70 -2.40 -4.58 -3.19
N LYS A 71 -3.58 -4.56 -2.57
CA LYS A 71 -4.81 -5.17 -3.05
C LYS A 71 -5.86 -4.08 -3.18
N TRP A 72 -6.69 -4.17 -4.20
CA TRP A 72 -7.84 -3.30 -4.38
C TRP A 72 -9.07 -4.16 -4.58
N ASN A 73 -10.19 -3.71 -4.02
CA ASN A 73 -11.49 -4.28 -4.28
C ASN A 73 -12.25 -3.33 -5.22
N TRP A 74 -12.98 -3.90 -6.19
CA TRP A 74 -13.96 -3.18 -6.98
C TRP A 74 -15.36 -3.54 -6.49
N THR A 75 -16.32 -2.65 -6.72
CA THR A 75 -17.74 -2.97 -6.62
C THR A 75 -18.26 -3.41 -7.99
N ASP A 76 -19.21 -4.34 -8.01
CA ASP A 76 -19.99 -4.67 -9.20
C ASP A 76 -21.02 -3.57 -9.52
#